data_AF-A0A359HHW2-F1
#
_entry.id   AF-A0A359HHW2-F1
#
_cell.length_a   1.000
_cell.length_b   1.000
_cell.length_c   1.000
_cell.angle_alpha   90.00
_cell.angle_beta   90.00
_cell.angle_gamma   90.00
#
_symmetry.space_group_name_H-M   'P 1'
#
loop_
_entity.id
_entity.type
_entity.pdbx_description
1 polymer ?
#
loop_
_entity_poly.entity_id
_entity_poly.type
_entity_poly.pdbx_seq_one_letter_code
_entity_poly.pdbx_strand_id
1 'polypeptide(L)'
;MAKTEQTPVEEPVEEGKNLTDLARKVMLATVGAVALAQEEAEAFIKKLIERGEIAEKDGHKMMDDLKEKRKSKTKEAEDELESRVTQILERTGVPTKSDLDALGDKITILTQKIEELKNAKA
;
A
#
# COMPACT_ATOMS: atom_id res chain seq x y z
N MET A 1 -19.11 -11.64 41.80
CA MET A 1 -18.79 -12.32 40.53
C MET A 1 -19.71 -11.71 39.47
N ALA A 2 -19.27 -10.66 38.78
CA ALA A 2 -18.46 -10.66 37.56
C ALA A 2 -19.36 -10.49 36.31
N LYS A 3 -19.36 -9.29 35.72
CA LYS A 3 -18.94 -9.13 34.32
C LYS A 3 -18.62 -7.67 34.02
N THR A 4 -17.37 -7.50 33.62
CA THR A 4 -16.66 -6.27 33.29
C THR A 4 -17.28 -5.60 32.06
N GLU A 5 -17.71 -4.35 32.18
CA GLU A 5 -17.81 -3.43 31.06
C GLU A 5 -16.39 -3.12 30.60
N GLN A 6 -15.97 -3.75 29.50
CA GLN A 6 -14.75 -3.37 28.78
C GLN A 6 -15.16 -2.43 27.65
N THR A 7 -15.15 -1.15 27.97
CA THR A 7 -14.87 -0.08 27.00
C THR A 7 -13.57 -0.42 26.26
N PRO A 8 -13.49 -0.28 24.93
CA PRO A 8 -12.24 -0.50 24.21
C PRO A 8 -11.22 0.58 24.58
N VAL A 9 -10.37 0.20 25.54
CA VAL A 9 -8.97 0.57 25.77
C VAL A 9 -8.46 1.76 24.94
N GLU A 10 -8.53 2.96 25.52
CA GLU A 10 -7.56 4.02 25.25
C GLU A 10 -6.23 3.58 25.87
N GLU A 11 -5.32 3.02 25.07
CA GLU A 11 -3.93 2.84 25.51
C GLU A 11 -3.21 4.20 25.46
N PRO A 12 -2.43 4.55 26.50
CA PRO A 12 -1.72 5.81 26.55
C PRO A 12 -0.65 5.84 25.46
N VAL A 13 -0.60 6.95 24.72
CA VAL A 13 0.46 7.22 23.73
C VAL A 13 1.76 7.40 24.50
N GLU A 14 2.54 6.33 24.60
CA GLU A 14 3.90 6.34 25.14
C GLU A 14 4.74 7.41 24.42
N GLU A 15 5.21 8.36 25.21
CA GLU A 15 6.13 9.43 24.81
C GLU A 15 7.48 8.87 24.35
N GLY A 16 7.89 9.27 23.15
CA GLY A 16 9.30 9.28 22.75
C GLY A 16 9.74 8.13 21.86
N LYS A 17 9.45 8.23 20.56
CA LYS A 17 10.43 8.17 19.45
C LYS A 17 9.72 8.49 18.12
N ASN A 18 10.12 9.64 17.55
CA ASN A 18 9.89 10.08 16.17
C ASN A 18 8.43 10.30 15.72
N LEU A 19 8.13 11.54 15.31
CA LEU A 19 6.88 11.95 14.64
C LEU A 19 6.49 11.02 13.47
N THR A 20 7.49 10.41 12.83
CA THR A 20 7.33 9.44 11.74
C THR A 20 6.66 8.14 12.19
N ASP A 21 6.91 7.66 13.40
CA ASP A 21 6.35 6.40 13.89
C ASP A 21 4.87 6.57 14.27
N LEU A 22 4.51 7.74 14.82
CA LEU A 22 3.11 8.10 15.05
C LEU A 22 2.35 8.21 13.72
N ALA A 23 2.92 8.92 12.73
CA ALA A 23 2.32 9.02 11.40
C ALA A 23 2.13 7.66 10.74
N ARG A 24 3.13 6.76 10.85
CA ARG A 24 3.04 5.38 10.36
C ARG A 24 1.92 4.61 11.06
N LYS A 25 1.82 4.68 12.39
CA LYS A 25 0.77 3.99 13.17
C LYS A 25 -0.62 4.47 12.79
N VAL A 26 -0.81 5.79 12.70
CA VAL A 26 -2.09 6.38 12.28
C VAL A 26 -2.44 5.95 10.87
N MET A 27 -1.49 5.99 9.92
CA MET A 27 -1.72 5.53 8.55
C MET A 27 -2.07 4.04 8.46
N LEU A 28 -1.39 3.19 9.23
CA LEU A 28 -1.70 1.75 9.27
C LEU A 28 -3.07 1.50 9.92
N ALA A 29 -3.42 2.25 10.96
CA ALA A 29 -4.73 2.15 11.61
C ALA A 29 -5.86 2.61 10.67
N THR A 30 -5.67 3.67 9.89
CA THR A 30 -6.68 4.13 8.92
C THR A 30 -6.87 3.12 7.79
N VAL A 31 -5.78 2.61 7.21
CA VAL A 31 -5.84 1.56 6.18
C VAL A 31 -6.50 0.29 6.73
N GLY A 32 -6.14 -0.12 7.94
CA GLY A 32 -6.75 -1.27 8.62
C GLY A 32 -8.25 -1.08 8.90
N ALA A 33 -8.67 0.11 9.36
CA ALA A 33 -10.07 0.42 9.61
C ALA A 33 -10.92 0.36 8.34
N VAL A 34 -10.40 0.87 7.22
CA VAL A 34 -11.10 0.79 5.92
C VAL A 34 -11.20 -0.66 5.45
N ALA A 35 -10.13 -1.46 5.61
CA ALA A 35 -10.17 -2.88 5.26
C ALA A 35 -11.26 -3.64 6.03
N LEU A 36 -11.35 -3.43 7.35
CA LEU A 36 -12.39 -4.03 8.19
C LEU A 36 -13.80 -3.59 7.77
N ALA A 37 -14.00 -2.30 7.46
CA ALA A 37 -15.28 -1.80 7.01
C ALA A 37 -15.76 -2.45 5.70
N GLN A 38 -14.83 -2.80 4.81
CA GLN A 38 -15.15 -3.48 3.55
C GLN A 38 -15.59 -4.94 3.78
N GLU A 39 -14.96 -5.65 4.71
CA GLU A 39 -15.35 -7.00 5.09
C GLU A 39 -16.75 -7.01 5.74
N GLU A 40 -17.00 -6.07 6.64
CA GLU A 40 -18.29 -5.93 7.32
C GLU A 40 -19.41 -5.55 6.34
N ALA A 41 -19.11 -4.75 5.31
CA ALA A 41 -20.08 -4.41 4.27
C ALA A 41 -20.50 -5.65 3.46
N GLU A 42 -19.57 -6.54 3.11
CA GLU A 42 -19.91 -7.80 2.42
C GLU A 42 -20.72 -8.73 3.33
N ALA A 43 -20.35 -8.84 4.60
CA ALA A 43 -21.08 -9.63 5.59
C ALA A 43 -22.51 -9.09 5.82
N PHE A 44 -22.66 -7.77 5.85
CA PHE A 44 -23.95 -7.11 5.98
C PHE A 44 -24.86 -7.41 4.79
N ILE A 45 -24.36 -7.27 3.55
CA ILE A 45 -25.13 -7.60 2.33
C ILE A 45 -25.55 -9.08 2.36
N LYS A 46 -24.65 -9.99 2.75
CA LYS A 46 -24.97 -11.42 2.88
C LYS A 46 -26.12 -11.65 3.86
N LYS A 47 -26.08 -10.98 5.01
CA LYS A 47 -27.12 -11.08 6.04
C LYS A 47 -28.47 -10.54 5.55
N LEU A 48 -28.49 -9.50 4.72
CA LEU A 48 -29.73 -8.99 4.11
C LEU A 48 -30.36 -10.00 3.14
N ILE A 49 -29.54 -10.75 2.38
CA ILE A 49 -30.02 -11.84 1.52
C ILE A 49 -30.60 -12.98 2.37
N GLU A 50 -29.86 -13.42 3.40
CA GLU A 50 -30.28 -14.52 4.29
C GLU A 50 -31.59 -14.21 5.04
N ARG A 51 -31.80 -12.95 5.41
CA ARG A 51 -33.02 -12.48 6.08
C ARG A 51 -34.18 -12.26 5.10
N GLY A 52 -33.94 -12.38 3.79
CA GLY A 52 -34.93 -12.09 2.74
C GLY A 52 -35.27 -10.59 2.64
N GLU A 53 -34.45 -9.71 3.21
CA GLU A 53 -34.61 -8.25 3.13
C GLU A 53 -34.22 -7.73 1.72
N ILE A 54 -33.40 -8.49 0.98
CA ILE A 54 -33.01 -8.22 -0.42
C ILE A 54 -33.09 -9.50 -1.24
N ALA A 55 -33.43 -9.39 -2.53
CA ALA A 55 -33.37 -10.50 -3.47
C ALA A 55 -31.92 -10.99 -3.66
N GLU A 56 -31.71 -12.31 -3.69
CA GLU A 56 -30.38 -12.93 -3.86
C GLU A 56 -29.60 -12.37 -5.07
N LYS A 57 -30.29 -12.19 -6.19
CA LYS A 57 -29.72 -11.59 -7.41
C LYS A 57 -29.20 -10.17 -7.20
N ASP A 58 -29.94 -9.34 -6.48
CA ASP A 58 -29.58 -7.94 -6.24
C ASP A 58 -28.45 -7.83 -5.21
N GLY A 59 -28.47 -8.68 -4.18
CA GLY A 59 -27.40 -8.75 -3.19
C GLY A 59 -26.07 -9.23 -3.78
N HIS A 60 -26.09 -10.24 -4.66
CA HIS A 60 -24.89 -10.66 -5.40
C HIS A 60 -24.34 -9.54 -6.28
N LYS A 61 -25.21 -8.83 -7.00
CA LYS A 61 -24.80 -7.68 -7.81
C LYS A 61 -24.13 -6.59 -6.95
N MET A 62 -24.67 -6.29 -5.78
CA MET A 62 -24.07 -5.32 -4.85
C MET A 62 -22.68 -5.76 -4.35
N MET A 63 -22.49 -7.06 -4.07
CA MET A 63 -21.17 -7.59 -3.69
C MET A 63 -20.16 -7.48 -4.84
N ASP A 64 -20.59 -7.80 -6.06
CA ASP A 64 -19.73 -7.72 -7.24
C ASP A 64 -19.34 -6.27 -7.55
N ASP A 65 -20.31 -5.34 -7.53
CA ASP A 65 -20.08 -3.90 -7.70
C ASP A 65 -19.11 -3.36 -6.63
N LEU A 66 -19.25 -3.82 -5.38
CA LEU A 66 -18.35 -3.44 -4.29
C LEU A 66 -16.93 -3.95 -4.54
N LYS A 67 -16.76 -5.23 -4.92
CA LYS A 67 -15.45 -5.82 -5.26
C LYS A 67 -14.80 -5.13 -6.44
N GLU A 68 -15.56 -4.81 -7.48
CA GLU A 68 -15.05 -4.13 -8.66
C GLU A 68 -14.57 -2.71 -8.32
N LYS A 69 -15.39 -1.94 -7.60
CA LYS A 69 -15.00 -0.60 -7.13
C LYS A 69 -13.76 -0.63 -6.25
N ARG A 70 -13.63 -1.63 -5.38
CA ARG A 70 -12.42 -1.82 -4.56
C ARG A 70 -11.18 -2.02 -5.43
N LYS A 71 -11.21 -2.97 -6.36
CA LYS A 71 -10.08 -3.26 -7.25
C LYS A 71 -9.66 -2.03 -8.07
N SER A 72 -10.63 -1.31 -8.64
CA SER A 72 -10.36 -0.09 -9.43
C SER A 72 -9.72 1.00 -8.56
N LYS A 73 -10.28 1.26 -7.37
CA LYS A 73 -9.78 2.30 -6.47
C LYS A 73 -8.41 1.97 -5.87
N THR A 74 -8.15 0.70 -5.56
CA THR A 74 -6.82 0.26 -5.10
C THR A 74 -5.77 0.51 -6.19
N LYS A 75 -6.06 0.12 -7.44
CA LYS A 75 -5.12 0.32 -8.54
C LYS A 75 -4.84 1.80 -8.82
N GLU A 76 -5.88 2.63 -8.86
CA GLU A 76 -5.72 4.09 -9.01
C GLU A 76 -4.87 4.70 -7.89
N ALA A 77 -5.09 4.26 -6.65
CA ALA A 77 -4.33 4.72 -5.49
C ALA A 77 -2.87 4.23 -5.52
N GLU A 78 -2.60 3.00 -5.98
CA GLU A 78 -1.25 2.47 -6.18
C GLU A 78 -0.48 3.28 -7.23
N ASP A 79 -1.07 3.52 -8.39
CA ASP A 79 -0.46 4.30 -9.48
C ASP A 79 -0.16 5.75 -9.03
N GLU A 80 -1.11 6.39 -8.32
CA GLU A 80 -0.92 7.74 -7.80
C GLU A 80 0.15 7.79 -6.70
N LEU A 81 0.17 6.79 -5.81
CA LEU A 81 1.17 6.69 -4.76
C LEU A 81 2.57 6.49 -5.34
N GLU A 82 2.73 5.61 -6.33
CA GLU A 82 4.00 5.37 -7.02
C GLU A 82 4.54 6.65 -7.67
N SER A 83 3.67 7.39 -8.37
CA SER A 83 4.03 8.67 -8.97
C SER A 83 4.47 9.70 -7.92
N ARG A 84 3.71 9.83 -6.82
CA ARG A 84 4.03 10.76 -5.72
C ARG A 84 5.35 10.40 -5.02
N VAL A 85 5.58 9.12 -4.77
CA VAL A 85 6.82 8.64 -4.15
C VAL A 85 8.00 8.91 -5.07
N THR A 86 7.89 8.61 -6.36
CA THR A 86 8.93 8.90 -7.36
C THR A 86 9.28 10.38 -7.39
N GLN A 87 8.27 11.26 -7.45
CA GLN A 87 8.47 12.71 -7.45
C GLN A 87 9.15 13.22 -6.16
N ILE A 88 8.84 12.62 -5.00
CA ILE A 88 9.50 12.98 -3.74
C ILE A 88 10.97 12.52 -3.75
N LEU A 89 11.24 11.31 -4.23
CA LEU A 89 12.60 10.76 -4.32
C LEU A 89 13.49 11.61 -5.24
N GLU A 90 12.97 12.00 -6.41
CA GLU A 90 13.67 12.91 -7.33
C GLU A 90 14.00 14.25 -6.66
N ARG A 91 13.05 14.84 -5.93
CA ARG A 91 13.23 16.13 -5.25
C ARG A 91 14.18 16.07 -4.05
N THR A 92 14.34 14.90 -3.45
CA THR A 92 15.19 14.70 -2.27
C THR A 92 16.58 14.16 -2.63
N GLY A 93 16.86 13.98 -3.93
CA GLY A 93 18.16 13.54 -4.43
C GLY A 93 18.47 12.08 -4.11
N VAL A 94 17.44 11.28 -3.82
CA VAL A 94 17.59 9.85 -3.55
C VAL A 94 17.53 9.11 -4.90
N PRO A 95 18.66 8.53 -5.37
CA PRO A 95 18.68 7.81 -6.64
C PRO A 95 17.82 6.54 -6.57
N THR A 96 17.14 6.23 -7.67
CA THR A 96 16.30 5.03 -7.78
C THR A 96 17.15 3.81 -8.11
N LYS A 97 16.57 2.61 -7.97
CA LYS A 97 17.25 1.37 -8.37
C LYS A 97 17.59 1.37 -9.87
N SER A 98 16.69 1.89 -10.70
CA SER A 98 16.91 1.99 -12.15
C SER A 98 18.14 2.85 -12.48
N ASP A 99 18.39 3.90 -11.69
CA ASP A 99 19.56 4.76 -11.87
C ASP A 99 20.87 4.01 -11.54
N LEU A 100 20.84 3.15 -10.51
CA LEU A 100 21.98 2.32 -10.14
C LEU A 100 22.27 1.25 -11.20
N ASP A 101 21.23 0.59 -11.72
CA ASP A 101 21.38 -0.42 -12.77
C ASP A 101 21.95 0.22 -14.05
N ALA A 102 21.42 1.37 -14.47
CA ALA A 102 21.93 2.11 -15.63
C ALA A 102 23.38 2.58 -15.45
N LEU A 103 23.80 2.90 -14.22
CA LEU A 103 25.20 3.23 -13.93
C LEU A 103 26.08 1.98 -13.97
N GLY A 104 25.60 0.83 -13.48
CA GLY A 104 26.27 -0.46 -13.56
C GLY A 104 26.57 -0.89 -15.01
N ASP A 105 25.60 -0.71 -15.91
CA ASP A 105 25.78 -1.00 -17.34
C ASP A 105 26.85 -0.09 -17.96
N LYS A 106 26.80 1.22 -17.66
CA LYS A 106 27.81 2.18 -18.14
C LYS A 106 29.21 1.83 -17.63
N ILE A 107 29.33 1.42 -16.38
CA ILE A 107 30.61 0.98 -15.79
C ILE A 107 31.12 -0.28 -16.50
N THR A 108 30.24 -1.23 -16.82
CA THR A 108 30.61 -2.46 -17.54
C THR A 108 31.13 -2.14 -18.94
N ILE A 109 30.42 -1.28 -19.68
CA ILE A 109 30.83 -0.82 -21.02
C ILE A 109 32.17 -0.09 -20.96
N LEU A 110 32.36 0.79 -19.97
CA LEU A 110 33.64 1.49 -19.80
C LEU A 110 34.78 0.53 -19.46
N THR A 111 34.51 -0.47 -18.62
CA THR A 111 35.50 -1.49 -18.26
C THR A 111 35.95 -2.28 -19.49
N GLN A 112 35.01 -2.71 -20.34
CA GLN A 112 35.32 -3.39 -21.60
C GLN A 112 36.15 -2.52 -22.54
N LYS A 113 35.78 -1.25 -22.74
CA LYS A 113 36.54 -0.33 -23.59
C LYS A 113 37.96 -0.08 -23.08
N ILE A 114 38.14 -0.02 -21.76
CA ILE A 114 39.46 0.13 -21.15
C ILE A 114 40.31 -1.11 -21.38
N GLU A 115 39.74 -2.32 -21.27
CA GLU A 115 40.45 -3.57 -21.57
C GLU A 115 40.84 -3.67 -23.05
N GLU A 116 39.93 -3.33 -23.97
CA GLU A 116 40.21 -3.29 -25.41
C GLU A 116 41.36 -2.33 -25.73
N LEU A 117 41.34 -1.11 -25.18
CA LEU A 117 42.42 -0.14 -25.37
C LEU A 117 43.75 -0.59 -24.76
N LYS A 118 43.72 -1.25 -23.61
CA LYS A 118 44.92 -1.82 -22.98
C LYS A 118 45.52 -2.93 -23.85
N ASN A 119 44.69 -3.80 -24.40
CA ASN A 119 45.12 -4.91 -25.26
C ASN A 119 45.58 -4.43 -26.65
N ALA A 120 45.02 -3.33 -27.17
CA ALA A 120 45.44 -2.73 -28.44
C ALA A 120 46.76 -1.93 -28.34
N LYS A 121 47.20 -1.60 -27.13
CA LYS A 121 48.42 -0.81 -26.86
C LYS A 121 49.58 -1.65 -26.32
N ALA A 122 49.35 -2.95 -26.08
CA ALA A 122 50.34 -3.96 -25.73
C ALA A 122 50.78 -4.72 -27.00
#